data_AF-A0A1W9LYL6-F1
#
_entry.id   AF-A0A1W9LYL6-F1
#
_cell.length_a   1.000
_cell.length_b   1.000
_cell.length_c   1.000
_cell.angle_alpha   90.00
_cell.angle_beta   90.00
_cell.angle_gamma   90.00
#
_symmetry.space_group_name_H-M   'P 1'
#
loop_
_entity.id
_entity.type
_entity.pdbx_description
1 polymer ?
#
loop_
_entity_poly.entity_id
_entity_poly.type
_entity_poly.pdbx_seq_one_letter_code
_entity_poly.pdbx_strand_id
1 'polypeptide(L)'
;MDHIRSVLRLFVFCACCLAGVSVAVAASNPWERPLPFKEGTITIALSGSEQGQEVISIREAGRQRAIRRQSTMATMAGQQVTDALELVDPEWVYEYDLAAKTGAKSRNPARIFQEELAKLSAKDQKLVQANAEKFGANITSSMGGQVQEKAMKIHGFDCDLVSVMGSKVYMIHGTDIALQSEVSVMGFQQMSTATGVQLSAPPASVFAHPQGIEAKLDAEEEKATHEMVVGMVQWLKDPKSTPPFPMPGIAPASGQQEMDPAMQQAMEQLMKGMSGQQQ
;
A
#
# COMPACT_ATOMS: atom_id res chain seq x y z
N MET A 1 -1.75 -2.18 -17.56
CA MET A 1 -2.49 -2.53 -16.33
C MET A 1 -1.55 -2.72 -15.14
N ASP A 2 -0.25 -2.95 -15.37
CA ASP A 2 0.77 -3.03 -14.33
C ASP A 2 0.90 -1.72 -13.52
N HIS A 3 0.78 -0.55 -14.17
CA HIS A 3 0.70 0.74 -13.48
C HIS A 3 -0.48 0.88 -12.51
N ILE A 4 -1.63 0.23 -12.75
CA ILE A 4 -2.80 0.34 -11.85
C ILE A 4 -2.59 -0.48 -10.59
N ARG A 5 -1.88 -1.62 -10.69
CA ARG A 5 -1.50 -2.44 -9.53
C ARG A 5 -0.43 -1.76 -8.69
N SER A 6 0.57 -1.16 -9.33
CA SER A 6 1.61 -0.37 -8.64
C SER A 6 1.01 0.86 -7.94
N VAL A 7 0.11 1.61 -8.61
CA VAL A 7 -0.57 2.77 -7.99
C VAL A 7 -1.51 2.38 -6.86
N LEU A 8 -2.28 1.28 -6.98
CA LEU A 8 -3.17 0.82 -5.91
C LEU A 8 -2.38 0.29 -4.71
N ARG A 9 -1.27 -0.42 -4.93
CA ARG A 9 -0.34 -0.86 -3.89
C ARG A 9 0.36 0.32 -3.22
N LEU A 10 0.76 1.34 -3.97
CA LEU A 10 1.33 2.58 -3.44
C LEU A 10 0.30 3.35 -2.61
N PHE A 11 -0.96 3.40 -3.07
CA PHE A 11 -2.06 4.05 -2.34
C PHE A 11 -2.41 3.30 -1.06
N VAL A 12 -2.44 1.96 -1.09
CA VAL A 12 -2.65 1.11 0.09
C VAL A 12 -1.45 1.19 1.02
N PHE A 13 -0.20 1.15 0.52
CA PHE A 13 1.01 1.32 1.34
C PHE A 13 1.04 2.69 2.02
N CYS A 14 0.76 3.78 1.28
CA CYS A 14 0.64 5.12 1.87
C CYS A 14 -0.50 5.19 2.90
N ALA A 15 -1.71 4.73 2.58
CA ALA A 15 -2.83 4.76 3.52
C ALA A 15 -2.58 3.88 4.76
N CYS A 16 -1.96 2.71 4.61
CA CYS A 16 -1.73 1.74 5.69
C CYS A 16 -0.52 2.09 6.57
N CYS A 17 0.59 2.60 6.00
CA CYS A 17 1.72 3.09 6.80
C CYS A 17 1.32 4.29 7.68
N LEU A 18 0.36 5.09 7.22
CA LEU A 18 -0.03 6.33 7.88
C LEU A 18 -1.23 6.17 8.84
N ALA A 19 -2.12 5.20 8.61
CA ALA A 19 -3.29 4.96 9.48
C ALA A 19 -2.98 4.19 10.77
N GLY A 20 -1.72 3.78 11.01
CA GLY A 20 -1.28 3.19 12.27
C GLY A 20 -1.28 4.21 13.40
N VAL A 21 -2.44 4.53 13.96
CA VAL A 21 -2.58 5.41 15.12
C VAL A 21 -2.30 4.60 16.39
N SER A 22 -1.37 5.11 17.20
CA SER A 22 -1.19 4.83 18.63
C SER A 22 -0.90 3.40 19.10
N VAL A 23 0.36 2.98 18.99
CA VAL A 23 1.00 2.28 20.11
C VAL A 23 2.33 2.95 20.38
N ALA A 24 2.52 3.43 21.61
CA ALA A 24 3.74 4.04 22.12
C ALA A 24 4.89 3.03 22.22
N VAL A 25 5.19 2.32 21.14
CA VAL A 25 6.51 1.74 20.92
C VAL A 25 7.29 2.85 20.27
N ALA A 26 8.35 3.31 20.92
CA ALA A 26 9.37 4.15 20.31
C ALA A 26 10.09 3.33 19.21
N ALA A 27 9.38 2.95 18.16
CA ALA A 27 9.99 2.51 16.92
C ALA A 27 10.66 3.75 16.34
N SER A 28 11.98 3.68 16.15
CA SER A 28 12.77 4.74 15.52
C SER A 28 12.34 5.01 14.07
N ASN A 29 11.62 4.06 13.45
CA ASN A 29 11.08 4.18 12.10
C ASN A 29 9.57 3.87 12.10
N PRO A 30 8.69 4.86 11.85
CA PRO A 30 7.25 4.62 11.76
C PRO A 30 6.85 3.69 10.61
N TRP A 31 7.76 3.42 9.66
CA TRP A 31 7.53 2.64 8.44
C TRP A 31 8.07 1.20 8.49
N GLU A 32 8.72 0.80 9.58
CA GLU A 32 9.04 -0.60 9.87
C GLU A 32 8.47 -0.97 11.23
N ARG A 33 7.14 -1.06 11.31
CA ARG A 33 6.48 -1.53 12.53
C ARG A 33 6.48 -3.05 12.54
N PRO A 34 7.04 -3.69 13.60
CA PRO A 34 7.01 -5.14 13.69
C PRO A 34 5.57 -5.62 13.90
N LEU A 35 5.25 -6.75 13.30
CA LEU A 35 3.97 -7.42 13.50
C LEU A 35 3.87 -8.00 14.93
N PRO A 36 2.64 -8.20 15.45
CA PRO A 36 2.42 -8.80 16.78
C PRO A 36 2.79 -10.29 16.85
N PHE A 37 3.35 -10.87 15.79
CA PHE A 37 3.85 -12.23 15.70
C PHE A 37 5.11 -12.27 14.84
N LYS A 38 6.00 -13.25 15.09
CA LYS A 38 7.28 -13.37 14.39
C LYS A 38 7.16 -13.97 12.99
N GLU A 39 6.29 -14.94 12.84
CA GLU A 39 6.16 -15.73 11.62
C GLU A 39 4.75 -16.27 11.49
N GLY A 40 4.33 -16.54 10.26
CA GLY A 40 3.05 -17.13 9.99
C GLY A 40 2.67 -17.12 8.52
N THR A 41 1.52 -17.71 8.23
CA THR A 41 0.87 -17.69 6.93
C THR A 41 -0.58 -17.23 7.11
N ILE A 42 -0.99 -16.28 6.28
CA ILE A 42 -2.37 -15.78 6.22
C ILE A 42 -2.91 -16.18 4.86
N THR A 43 -4.03 -16.90 4.86
CA THR A 43 -4.75 -17.26 3.64
C THR A 43 -5.96 -16.35 3.49
N ILE A 44 -6.10 -15.74 2.33
CA ILE A 44 -7.15 -14.77 2.00
C ILE A 44 -7.92 -15.29 0.78
N ALA A 45 -9.24 -15.38 0.89
CA ALA A 45 -10.11 -15.61 -0.26
C ALA A 45 -10.47 -14.28 -0.91
N LEU A 46 -10.46 -14.26 -2.25
CA LEU A 46 -10.83 -13.12 -3.08
C LEU A 46 -12.17 -13.40 -3.77
N SER A 47 -13.08 -12.43 -3.74
CA SER A 47 -14.41 -12.54 -4.34
C SER A 47 -14.91 -11.19 -4.87
N GLY A 48 -16.00 -11.21 -5.66
CA GLY A 48 -16.55 -10.04 -6.34
C GLY A 48 -16.14 -10.02 -7.81
N SER A 49 -15.61 -8.88 -8.28
CA SER A 49 -15.07 -8.69 -9.63
C SER A 49 -13.88 -9.60 -9.93
N GLU A 50 -13.16 -10.05 -8.91
CA GLU A 50 -12.04 -10.99 -8.98
C GLU A 50 -12.31 -12.18 -8.06
N GLN A 51 -11.96 -13.39 -8.50
CA GLN A 51 -12.14 -14.63 -7.75
C GLN A 51 -10.81 -15.37 -7.62
N GLY A 52 -10.46 -15.79 -6.41
CA GLY A 52 -9.21 -16.50 -6.19
C GLY A 52 -8.75 -16.50 -4.75
N GLN A 53 -7.44 -16.57 -4.58
CA GLN A 53 -6.79 -16.66 -3.28
C GLN A 53 -5.50 -15.83 -3.27
N GLU A 54 -5.21 -15.28 -2.10
CA GLU A 54 -3.92 -14.70 -1.79
C GLU A 54 -3.36 -15.38 -0.53
N VAL A 55 -2.06 -15.68 -0.54
CA VAL A 55 -1.35 -16.27 0.59
C VAL A 55 -0.21 -15.34 0.95
N ILE A 56 -0.24 -14.83 2.17
CA ILE A 56 0.79 -13.96 2.74
C ILE A 56 1.60 -14.80 3.72
N SER A 57 2.83 -15.15 3.34
CA SER A 57 3.79 -15.81 4.22
C SER A 57 4.75 -14.80 4.81
N ILE A 58 4.94 -14.85 6.12
CA ILE A 58 5.64 -13.84 6.89
C ILE A 58 6.70 -14.50 7.76
N ARG A 59 7.88 -13.89 7.84
CA ARG A 59 8.90 -14.19 8.84
C ARG A 59 9.56 -12.91 9.35
N GLU A 60 10.38 -13.05 10.39
CA GLU A 60 11.11 -11.92 11.00
C GLU A 60 10.22 -10.74 11.39
N ALA A 61 9.05 -11.04 11.99
CA ALA A 61 8.05 -10.07 12.42
C ALA A 61 7.60 -9.10 11.32
N GLY A 62 7.53 -9.57 10.07
CA GLY A 62 7.07 -8.80 8.93
C GLY A 62 8.18 -8.15 8.10
N ARG A 63 9.46 -8.27 8.51
CA ARG A 63 10.60 -7.75 7.71
C ARG A 63 10.81 -8.50 6.42
N GLN A 64 10.34 -9.75 6.34
CA GLN A 64 10.34 -10.54 5.12
C GLN A 64 8.96 -11.13 4.86
N ARG A 65 8.47 -10.92 3.64
CA ARG A 65 7.13 -11.34 3.22
C ARG A 65 7.19 -11.97 1.84
N ALA A 66 6.37 -12.98 1.63
CA ALA A 66 6.07 -13.54 0.32
C ALA A 66 4.55 -13.51 0.13
N ILE A 67 4.09 -12.81 -0.89
CA ILE A 67 2.67 -12.64 -1.19
C ILE A 67 2.40 -13.33 -2.53
N ARG A 68 1.69 -14.45 -2.46
CA ARG A 68 1.31 -15.24 -3.64
C ARG A 68 -0.15 -14.99 -3.94
N ARG A 69 -0.45 -14.37 -5.09
CA ARG A 69 -1.82 -14.10 -5.53
C ARG A 69 -2.15 -14.94 -6.76
N GLN A 70 -3.24 -15.70 -6.67
CA GLN A 70 -3.75 -16.52 -7.76
C GLN A 70 -5.23 -16.22 -7.94
N SER A 71 -5.61 -15.68 -9.08
CA SER A 71 -6.98 -15.21 -9.26
C SER A 71 -7.38 -15.10 -10.72
N THR A 72 -8.68 -14.93 -10.92
CA THR A 72 -9.27 -14.71 -12.22
C THR A 72 -10.28 -13.57 -12.17
N MET A 73 -10.31 -12.78 -13.24
CA MET A 73 -11.23 -11.66 -13.40
C MET A 73 -11.89 -11.76 -14.77
N ALA A 74 -13.21 -11.63 -14.81
CA ALA A 74 -13.94 -11.54 -16.08
C ALA A 74 -13.79 -10.12 -16.65
N THR A 75 -13.43 -10.02 -17.92
CA THR A 75 -13.30 -8.76 -18.66
C THR A 75 -14.11 -8.83 -19.95
N MET A 76 -14.33 -7.69 -20.61
CA MET A 76 -14.96 -7.67 -21.94
C MET A 76 -14.17 -8.48 -22.99
N ALA A 77 -12.85 -8.63 -22.81
CA ALA A 77 -11.97 -9.37 -23.71
C ALA A 77 -11.85 -10.87 -23.34
N GLY A 78 -12.59 -11.36 -22.34
CA GLY A 78 -12.52 -12.72 -21.82
C GLY A 78 -12.03 -12.78 -20.38
N GLN A 79 -11.44 -13.91 -19.98
CA GLN A 79 -10.96 -14.12 -18.61
C GLN A 79 -9.50 -13.74 -18.49
N GLN A 80 -9.20 -12.84 -17.55
CA GLN A 80 -7.84 -12.49 -17.18
C GLN A 80 -7.41 -13.32 -15.98
N VAL A 81 -6.36 -14.13 -16.15
CA VAL A 81 -5.75 -14.92 -15.07
C VAL A 81 -4.57 -14.15 -14.50
N THR A 82 -4.47 -14.11 -13.18
CA THR A 82 -3.34 -13.53 -12.45
C THR A 82 -2.66 -14.62 -11.66
N ASP A 83 -1.35 -14.74 -11.84
CA ASP A 83 -0.51 -15.63 -11.05
C ASP A 83 0.77 -14.90 -10.65
N ALA A 84 0.70 -14.14 -9.55
CA ALA A 84 1.76 -13.23 -9.14
C ALA A 84 2.46 -13.69 -7.87
N LEU A 85 3.74 -13.39 -7.74
CA LEU A 85 4.50 -13.56 -6.51
C LEU A 85 5.21 -12.24 -6.21
N GLU A 86 4.99 -11.71 -5.02
CA GLU A 86 5.73 -10.56 -4.51
C GLU A 86 6.62 -11.04 -3.36
N LEU A 87 7.91 -10.69 -3.41
CA LEU A 87 8.85 -10.93 -2.32
C LEU A 87 9.30 -9.58 -1.78
N VAL A 88 9.15 -9.39 -0.48
CA VAL A 88 9.60 -8.18 0.21
C VAL A 88 10.68 -8.57 1.19
N ASP A 89 11.82 -7.91 1.11
CA ASP A 89 12.91 -7.98 2.07
C ASP A 89 13.36 -6.56 2.49
N PRO A 90 14.30 -6.41 3.45
CA PRO A 90 14.71 -5.09 3.92
C PRO A 90 15.35 -4.18 2.85
N GLU A 91 15.82 -4.74 1.74
CA GLU A 91 16.51 -4.00 0.69
C GLU A 91 15.63 -3.77 -0.54
N TRP A 92 14.86 -4.78 -0.93
CA TRP A 92 14.16 -4.85 -2.21
C TRP A 92 12.71 -5.32 -2.06
N VAL A 93 11.88 -4.83 -2.97
CA VAL A 93 10.60 -5.41 -3.33
C VAL A 93 10.78 -6.04 -4.71
N TYR A 94 10.43 -7.31 -4.84
CA TYR A 94 10.43 -8.04 -6.10
C TYR A 94 9.00 -8.37 -6.49
N GLU A 95 8.65 -8.12 -7.73
CA GLU A 95 7.36 -8.48 -8.30
C GLU A 95 7.58 -9.46 -9.45
N TYR A 96 6.90 -10.61 -9.40
CA TYR A 96 6.93 -11.61 -10.45
C TYR A 96 5.53 -11.83 -11.01
N ASP A 97 5.42 -11.77 -12.33
CA ASP A 97 4.29 -12.36 -13.05
C ASP A 97 4.71 -13.75 -13.53
N LEU A 98 4.17 -14.79 -12.89
CA LEU A 98 4.54 -16.17 -13.21
C LEU A 98 3.83 -16.69 -14.46
N ALA A 99 2.73 -16.07 -14.86
CA ALA A 99 2.06 -16.40 -16.12
C ALA A 99 2.83 -15.82 -17.31
N ALA A 100 3.24 -14.56 -17.21
CA ALA A 100 4.05 -13.88 -18.24
C ALA A 100 5.54 -14.24 -18.18
N LYS A 101 6.00 -14.88 -17.10
CA LYS A 101 7.41 -15.21 -16.82
C LYS A 101 8.31 -13.97 -16.81
N THR A 102 7.82 -12.89 -16.22
CA THR A 102 8.54 -11.62 -16.08
C THR A 102 8.75 -11.28 -14.61
N GLY A 103 9.83 -10.57 -14.32
CA GLY A 103 10.15 -10.10 -12.98
C GLY A 103 10.65 -8.66 -13.00
N ALA A 104 10.20 -7.88 -12.02
CA ALA A 104 10.68 -6.54 -11.73
C ALA A 104 11.18 -6.47 -10.27
N LYS A 105 12.05 -5.52 -9.98
CA LYS A 105 12.43 -5.18 -8.61
C LYS A 105 12.63 -3.67 -8.44
N SER A 106 12.30 -3.19 -7.26
CA SER A 106 12.50 -1.80 -6.83
C SER A 106 13.04 -1.78 -5.40
N ARG A 107 13.72 -0.70 -5.02
CA ARG A 107 14.23 -0.56 -3.64
C ARG A 107 13.06 -0.48 -2.67
N ASN A 108 13.17 -1.15 -1.53
CA ASN A 108 12.12 -1.11 -0.51
C ASN A 108 11.91 0.34 -0.02
N PRO A 109 10.68 0.91 -0.14
CA PRO A 109 10.41 2.27 0.30
C PRO A 109 10.79 2.53 1.76
N ALA A 110 10.62 1.54 2.65
CA ALA A 110 10.96 1.65 4.06
C ALA A 110 12.46 1.90 4.27
N ARG A 111 13.32 1.34 3.41
CA ARG A 111 14.77 1.61 3.41
C ARG A 111 15.06 3.04 2.94
N ILE A 112 14.44 3.48 1.85
CA ILE A 112 14.64 4.85 1.33
C ILE A 112 14.23 5.86 2.40
N PHE A 113 13.10 5.64 3.08
CA PHE A 113 12.70 6.51 4.18
C PHE A 113 13.71 6.55 5.33
N GLN A 114 14.29 5.41 5.71
CA GLN A 114 15.33 5.37 6.75
C GLN A 114 16.56 6.18 6.33
N GLU A 115 17.00 6.00 5.07
CA GLU A 115 18.12 6.74 4.51
C GLU A 115 17.84 8.25 4.49
N GLU A 116 16.63 8.68 4.13
CA GLU A 116 16.23 10.10 4.17
C GLU A 116 16.09 10.65 5.59
N LEU A 117 15.50 9.89 6.53
CA LEU A 117 15.39 10.29 7.93
C LEU A 117 16.77 10.40 8.60
N ALA A 118 17.70 9.52 8.27
CA ALA A 118 19.07 9.53 8.81
C ALA A 118 19.86 10.78 8.41
N LYS A 119 19.47 11.46 7.32
CA LYS A 119 20.07 12.75 6.91
C LYS A 119 19.60 13.93 7.75
N LEU A 120 18.51 13.78 8.51
CA LEU A 120 17.90 14.84 9.30
C LEU A 120 18.53 14.96 10.70
N SER A 121 18.40 16.13 11.31
CA SER A 121 18.76 16.31 12.72
C SER A 121 17.81 15.50 13.62
N ALA A 122 18.25 15.13 14.84
CA ALA A 122 17.38 14.43 15.79
C ALA A 122 16.10 15.21 16.13
N LYS A 123 16.14 16.55 16.06
CA LYS A 123 14.96 17.41 16.22
C LYS A 123 13.99 17.24 15.05
N ASP A 124 14.51 17.26 13.83
CA ASP A 124 13.69 17.13 12.62
C ASP A 124 13.14 15.71 12.45
N GLN A 125 13.90 14.68 12.84
CA GLN A 125 13.39 13.30 12.89
C GLN A 125 12.14 13.18 13.78
N LYS A 126 12.18 13.78 14.98
CA LYS A 126 11.03 13.82 15.89
C LYS A 126 9.84 14.60 15.30
N LEU A 127 10.11 15.69 14.58
CA LEU A 127 9.06 16.46 13.90
C LEU A 127 8.41 15.63 12.79
N VAL A 128 9.21 14.97 11.95
CA VAL A 128 8.70 14.09 10.88
C VAL A 128 7.85 12.97 11.47
N GLN A 129 8.31 12.31 12.54
CA GLN A 129 7.54 11.25 13.19
C GLN A 129 6.21 11.74 13.77
N ALA A 130 6.20 12.89 14.45
CA ALA A 130 4.97 13.46 15.02
C ALA A 130 3.98 13.94 13.93
N ASN A 131 4.50 14.43 12.80
CA ASN A 131 3.67 14.88 11.69
C ASN A 131 3.16 13.71 10.84
N ALA A 132 3.89 12.59 10.77
CA ALA A 132 3.50 11.37 10.09
C ALA A 132 2.18 10.79 10.63
N GLU A 133 2.05 10.70 11.95
CA GLU A 133 0.83 10.21 12.62
C GLU A 133 -0.37 11.12 12.33
N LYS A 134 -0.16 12.44 12.38
CA LYS A 134 -1.21 13.43 12.07
C LYS A 134 -1.59 13.40 10.60
N PHE A 135 -0.63 13.17 9.71
CA PHE A 135 -0.86 13.11 8.28
C PHE A 135 -1.84 11.98 7.94
N GLY A 136 -1.61 10.76 8.44
CA GLY A 136 -2.54 9.65 8.18
C GLY A 136 -3.96 9.89 8.64
N ALA A 137 -4.11 10.44 9.86
CA ALA A 137 -5.41 10.82 10.38
C ALA A 137 -6.07 11.91 9.53
N ASN A 138 -5.32 12.97 9.18
CA ASN A 138 -5.83 14.08 8.38
C ASN A 138 -6.22 13.64 6.97
N ILE A 139 -5.45 12.77 6.32
CA ILE A 139 -5.78 12.27 4.98
C ILE A 139 -7.03 11.42 5.01
N THR A 140 -7.11 10.49 5.96
CA THR A 140 -8.30 9.66 6.13
C THR A 140 -9.54 10.53 6.32
N SER A 141 -9.48 11.54 7.21
CA SER A 141 -10.59 12.46 7.43
C SER A 141 -10.90 13.36 6.23
N SER A 142 -9.88 13.87 5.52
CA SER A 142 -10.07 14.75 4.35
C SER A 142 -10.80 14.06 3.20
N MET A 143 -10.64 12.73 3.08
CA MET A 143 -11.33 11.91 2.10
C MET A 143 -12.72 11.44 2.59
N GLY A 144 -13.25 12.05 3.64
CA GLY A 144 -14.52 11.66 4.28
C GLY A 144 -14.45 10.30 4.96
N GLY A 145 -13.23 9.83 5.28
CA GLY A 145 -12.99 8.56 5.91
C GLY A 145 -12.92 8.64 7.43
N GLN A 146 -12.92 7.47 8.05
CA GLN A 146 -12.85 7.28 9.49
C GLN A 146 -11.96 6.09 9.82
N VAL A 147 -11.29 6.18 10.96
CA VAL A 147 -10.55 5.07 11.58
C VAL A 147 -11.23 4.74 12.89
N GLN A 148 -11.54 3.46 13.10
CA GLN A 148 -12.01 2.93 14.37
C GLN A 148 -11.01 1.88 14.85
N GLU A 149 -10.28 2.21 15.93
CA GLU A 149 -9.34 1.27 16.54
C GLU A 149 -10.07 0.06 17.12
N LYS A 150 -9.48 -1.12 16.95
CA LYS A 150 -9.96 -2.39 17.53
C LYS A 150 -11.46 -2.63 17.29
N ALA A 151 -11.93 -2.29 16.10
CA ALA A 151 -13.33 -2.36 15.70
C ALA A 151 -13.90 -3.78 15.79
N MET A 152 -13.10 -4.82 15.55
CA MET A 152 -13.51 -6.21 15.70
C MET A 152 -12.31 -7.16 15.88
N LYS A 153 -12.57 -8.43 16.19
CA LYS A 153 -11.57 -9.50 16.17
C LYS A 153 -11.74 -10.40 14.95
N ILE A 154 -10.65 -10.68 14.24
CA ILE A 154 -10.59 -11.64 13.12
C ILE A 154 -9.44 -12.62 13.37
N HIS A 155 -9.73 -13.93 13.37
CA HIS A 155 -8.74 -14.99 13.68
C HIS A 155 -7.92 -14.75 14.97
N GLY A 156 -8.55 -14.12 15.97
CA GLY A 156 -7.93 -13.81 17.27
C GLY A 156 -7.21 -12.47 17.36
N PHE A 157 -7.00 -11.76 16.24
CA PHE A 157 -6.36 -10.44 16.21
C PHE A 157 -7.38 -9.32 16.36
N ASP A 158 -7.08 -8.35 17.22
CA ASP A 158 -7.81 -7.07 17.21
C ASP A 158 -7.50 -6.35 15.90
N CYS A 159 -8.54 -5.89 15.21
CA CYS A 159 -8.44 -5.25 13.91
C CYS A 159 -8.98 -3.83 13.96
N ASP A 160 -8.23 -2.89 13.38
CA ASP A 160 -8.67 -1.52 13.13
C ASP A 160 -9.51 -1.50 11.86
N LEU A 161 -10.63 -0.78 11.88
CA LEU A 161 -11.42 -0.47 10.70
C LEU A 161 -10.98 0.86 10.12
N VAL A 162 -10.53 0.87 8.88
CA VAL A 162 -10.38 2.06 8.06
C VAL A 162 -11.49 2.05 7.03
N SER A 163 -12.29 3.12 6.96
CA SER A 163 -13.29 3.26 5.90
C SER A 163 -13.16 4.59 5.19
N VAL A 164 -13.12 4.57 3.87
CA VAL A 164 -12.92 5.73 2.99
C VAL A 164 -13.74 5.51 1.72
N MET A 165 -14.51 6.52 1.29
CA MET A 165 -15.28 6.49 0.03
C MET A 165 -16.13 5.21 -0.15
N GLY A 166 -16.80 4.76 0.92
CA GLY A 166 -17.65 3.56 0.90
C GLY A 166 -16.90 2.23 0.95
N SER A 167 -15.57 2.23 0.88
CA SER A 167 -14.72 1.06 1.09
C SER A 167 -14.41 0.87 2.58
N LYS A 168 -14.20 -0.38 3.01
CA LYS A 168 -13.86 -0.77 4.38
C LYS A 168 -12.70 -1.75 4.37
N VAL A 169 -11.72 -1.54 5.25
CA VAL A 169 -10.58 -2.43 5.42
C VAL A 169 -10.38 -2.67 6.91
N TYR A 170 -10.32 -3.94 7.30
CA TYR A 170 -10.01 -4.38 8.65
C TYR A 170 -8.57 -4.90 8.68
N MET A 171 -7.69 -4.19 9.37
CA MET A 171 -6.26 -4.50 9.47
C MET A 171 -5.90 -4.91 10.88
N ILE A 172 -4.95 -5.83 11.05
CA ILE A 172 -4.42 -6.15 12.38
C ILE A 172 -3.93 -4.85 13.03
N HIS A 173 -4.41 -4.59 14.26
CA HIS A 173 -4.22 -3.33 14.96
C HIS A 173 -2.76 -2.88 14.96
N GLY A 174 -2.51 -1.65 14.50
CA GLY A 174 -1.18 -1.06 14.42
C GLY A 174 -0.26 -1.60 13.31
N THR A 175 -0.80 -2.37 12.35
CA THR A 175 -0.04 -2.95 11.22
C THR A 175 -0.71 -2.66 9.87
N ASP A 176 -0.01 -3.00 8.79
CA ASP A 176 -0.48 -2.91 7.40
C ASP A 176 -1.11 -4.22 6.89
N ILE A 177 -1.35 -5.21 7.76
CA ILE A 177 -1.88 -6.52 7.37
C ILE A 177 -3.40 -6.50 7.41
N ALA A 178 -4.05 -6.39 6.25
CA ALA A 178 -5.48 -6.52 6.10
C ALA A 178 -5.94 -7.98 6.26
N LEU A 179 -6.91 -8.23 7.13
CA LEU A 179 -7.59 -9.52 7.27
C LEU A 179 -8.96 -9.55 6.60
N GLN A 180 -9.54 -8.39 6.34
CA GLN A 180 -10.77 -8.30 5.55
C GLN A 180 -10.82 -6.95 4.84
N SER A 181 -11.30 -6.93 3.59
CA SER A 181 -11.60 -5.69 2.89
C SER A 181 -12.84 -5.83 2.02
N GLU A 182 -13.57 -4.73 1.90
CA GLU A 182 -14.66 -4.52 0.95
C GLU A 182 -14.34 -3.21 0.22
N VAL A 183 -13.93 -3.33 -1.03
CA VAL A 183 -13.58 -2.20 -1.88
C VAL A 183 -14.67 -2.04 -2.92
N SER A 184 -15.28 -0.86 -2.96
CA SER A 184 -16.29 -0.48 -3.95
C SER A 184 -15.88 0.83 -4.60
N VAL A 185 -15.40 0.76 -5.83
CA VAL A 185 -14.93 1.94 -6.57
C VAL A 185 -15.40 1.83 -8.02
N MET A 186 -16.14 2.85 -8.49
CA MET A 186 -16.56 2.97 -9.90
C MET A 186 -17.23 1.70 -10.48
N GLY A 187 -18.09 1.04 -9.71
CA GLY A 187 -18.80 -0.18 -10.15
C GLY A 187 -18.00 -1.48 -10.02
N PHE A 188 -16.73 -1.42 -9.64
CA PHE A 188 -15.96 -2.57 -9.21
C PHE A 188 -16.22 -2.86 -7.74
N GLN A 189 -16.53 -4.11 -7.43
CA GLN A 189 -16.71 -4.60 -6.07
C GLN A 189 -15.73 -5.73 -5.84
N GLN A 190 -14.82 -5.56 -4.90
CA GLN A 190 -13.87 -6.60 -4.52
C GLN A 190 -13.96 -6.82 -3.02
N MET A 191 -14.06 -8.08 -2.62
CA MET A 191 -14.01 -8.48 -1.23
C MET A 191 -12.86 -9.45 -1.02
N SER A 192 -12.05 -9.17 0.00
CA SER A 192 -11.02 -10.08 0.49
C SER A 192 -11.32 -10.46 1.94
N THR A 193 -11.19 -11.75 2.26
CA THR A 193 -11.48 -12.25 3.61
C THR A 193 -10.44 -13.29 3.99
N ALA A 194 -9.76 -13.08 5.12
CA ALA A 194 -8.87 -14.08 5.69
C ALA A 194 -9.66 -15.33 6.06
N THR A 195 -9.34 -16.46 5.43
CA THR A 195 -9.93 -17.77 5.70
C THR A 195 -9.10 -18.59 6.68
N GLY A 196 -7.84 -18.22 6.91
CA GLY A 196 -7.00 -18.84 7.93
C GLY A 196 -5.77 -18.03 8.28
N VAL A 197 -5.35 -18.13 9.54
CA VAL A 197 -4.08 -17.61 10.03
C VAL A 197 -3.36 -18.73 10.79
N GLN A 198 -2.15 -19.06 10.37
CA GLN A 198 -1.28 -20.04 11.02
C GLN A 198 0.01 -19.36 11.47
N LEU A 199 0.32 -19.40 12.76
CA LEU A 199 1.49 -18.73 13.35
C LEU A 199 2.74 -19.63 13.43
N SER A 200 2.81 -20.63 12.55
CA SER A 200 3.98 -21.49 12.39
C SER A 200 4.89 -20.95 11.28
N ALA A 201 6.19 -21.17 11.41
CA ALA A 201 7.18 -20.89 10.38
C ALA A 201 6.73 -21.38 8.98
N PRO A 202 6.56 -20.50 7.99
CA PRO A 202 6.36 -20.92 6.61
C PRO A 202 7.62 -21.61 6.05
N PRO A 203 7.48 -22.57 5.11
CA PRO A 203 8.62 -23.23 4.47
C PRO A 203 9.55 -22.22 3.80
N ALA A 204 10.86 -22.37 3.96
CA ALA A 204 11.84 -21.42 3.37
C ALA A 204 11.69 -21.25 1.85
N SER A 205 11.21 -22.29 1.16
CA SER A 205 10.97 -22.28 -0.28
C SER A 205 9.93 -21.26 -0.75
N VAL A 206 9.02 -20.80 0.11
CA VAL A 206 8.02 -19.76 -0.29
C VAL A 206 8.66 -18.38 -0.47
N PHE A 207 9.85 -18.17 0.10
CA PHE A 207 10.63 -16.94 -0.05
C PHE A 207 11.71 -17.06 -1.13
N ALA A 208 11.78 -18.19 -1.83
CA ALA A 208 12.73 -18.37 -2.91
C ALA A 208 12.26 -17.66 -4.18
N HIS A 209 13.19 -17.05 -4.89
CA HIS A 209 12.94 -16.51 -6.22
C HIS A 209 12.47 -17.62 -7.18
N PRO A 210 11.48 -17.36 -8.05
CA PRO A 210 11.00 -18.34 -9.01
C PRO A 210 12.10 -18.71 -10.01
N GLN A 211 12.26 -20.00 -10.29
CA GLN A 211 13.28 -20.48 -11.21
C GLN A 211 13.01 -19.99 -12.64
N GLY A 212 14.06 -19.51 -13.31
CA GLY A 212 14.00 -19.10 -14.71
C GLY A 212 13.33 -17.75 -14.98
N ILE A 213 13.03 -16.97 -13.94
CA ILE A 213 12.54 -15.59 -14.07
C ILE A 213 13.53 -14.66 -13.39
N GLU A 214 14.13 -13.76 -14.16
CA GLU A 214 15.03 -12.73 -13.64
C GLU A 214 14.25 -11.46 -13.29
N ALA A 215 14.44 -10.94 -12.08
CA ALA A 215 13.89 -9.64 -11.70
C ALA A 215 14.80 -8.50 -12.15
N LYS A 216 14.33 -7.72 -13.12
CA LYS A 216 15.04 -6.54 -13.63
C LYS A 216 14.69 -5.32 -12.81
N LEU A 217 15.66 -4.43 -12.64
CA LEU A 217 15.43 -3.16 -11.97
C LEU A 217 14.37 -2.36 -12.74
N ASP A 218 13.28 -2.00 -12.08
CA ASP A 218 12.35 -1.01 -12.61
C ASP A 218 12.85 0.39 -12.24
N ALA A 219 13.62 0.98 -13.16
CA ALA A 219 14.24 2.28 -12.93
C ALA A 219 13.21 3.42 -12.84
N GLU A 220 12.04 3.27 -13.47
CA GLU A 220 10.98 4.26 -13.40
C GLU A 220 10.29 4.20 -12.03
N GLU A 221 9.92 3.01 -11.58
CA GLU A 221 9.34 2.80 -10.26
C GLU A 221 10.31 3.20 -9.15
N GLU A 222 11.60 2.88 -9.28
CA GLU A 222 12.63 3.27 -8.32
C GLU A 222 12.75 4.79 -8.22
N LYS A 223 12.80 5.48 -9.36
CA LYS A 223 12.88 6.94 -9.40
C LYS A 223 11.63 7.56 -8.78
N ALA A 224 10.44 7.09 -9.18
CA ALA A 224 9.16 7.61 -8.68
C ALA A 224 9.02 7.38 -7.17
N THR A 225 9.37 6.18 -6.69
CA THR A 225 9.36 5.85 -5.25
C THR A 225 10.33 6.74 -4.49
N HIS A 226 11.55 6.94 -5.00
CA HIS A 226 12.54 7.78 -4.35
C HIS A 226 12.09 9.25 -4.27
N GLU A 227 11.62 9.83 -5.37
CA GLU A 227 11.09 11.20 -5.42
C GLU A 227 9.91 11.39 -4.48
N MET A 228 8.99 10.42 -4.45
CA MET A 228 7.87 10.39 -3.51
C MET A 228 8.36 10.41 -2.05
N VAL A 229 9.28 9.51 -1.69
CA VAL A 229 9.76 9.38 -0.31
C VAL A 229 10.48 10.66 0.12
N VAL A 230 11.37 11.19 -0.72
CA VAL A 230 12.06 12.46 -0.46
C VAL A 230 11.06 13.59 -0.26
N GLY A 231 10.09 13.73 -1.16
CA GLY A 231 9.04 14.75 -1.06
C GLY A 231 8.22 14.61 0.21
N MET A 232 7.87 13.38 0.61
CA MET A 232 7.14 13.11 1.84
C MET A 232 7.95 13.46 3.09
N VAL A 233 9.23 13.09 3.15
CA VAL A 233 10.09 13.46 4.28
C VAL A 233 10.25 14.98 4.40
N GLN A 234 10.43 15.69 3.28
CA GLN A 234 10.52 17.16 3.30
C GLN A 234 9.21 17.80 3.77
N TRP A 235 8.08 17.32 3.26
CA TRP A 235 6.77 17.81 3.65
C TRP A 235 6.44 17.51 5.12
N LEU A 236 6.75 16.32 5.61
CA LEU A 236 6.57 15.99 7.02
C LEU A 236 7.50 16.79 7.94
N LYS A 237 8.65 17.25 7.45
CA LYS A 237 9.53 18.15 8.18
C LYS A 237 8.97 19.58 8.24
N ASP A 238 8.36 20.04 7.14
CA ASP A 238 7.68 21.34 7.06
C ASP A 238 6.32 21.21 6.32
N PRO A 239 5.21 20.94 7.04
CA PRO A 239 3.90 20.71 6.43
C PRO A 239 3.29 21.92 5.70
N LYS A 240 3.94 23.09 5.76
CA LYS A 240 3.56 24.28 4.99
C LYS A 240 4.12 24.27 3.58
N SER A 241 5.06 23.38 3.29
CA SER A 241 5.62 23.19 1.95
C SER A 241 4.62 22.49 1.01
N THR A 242 4.92 22.49 -0.28
CA THR A 242 4.09 21.83 -1.30
C THR A 242 3.99 20.33 -1.00
N PRO A 243 2.78 19.75 -0.91
CA PRO A 243 2.64 18.31 -0.73
C PRO A 243 3.20 17.57 -1.96
N PRO A 244 3.83 16.39 -1.78
CA PRO A 244 4.40 15.64 -2.89
C PRO A 244 3.35 15.01 -3.82
N PHE A 245 2.07 15.11 -3.47
CA PHE A 245 0.95 14.61 -4.26
C PHE A 245 -0.19 15.62 -4.26
N PRO A 246 -1.00 15.68 -5.33
CA PRO A 246 -2.25 16.41 -5.32
C PRO A 246 -3.22 15.75 -4.32
N MET A 247 -3.44 16.39 -3.18
CA MET A 247 -4.36 15.90 -2.15
C MET A 247 -5.73 16.54 -2.33
N PRO A 248 -6.83 15.77 -2.47
CA PRO A 248 -8.18 16.31 -2.48
C PRO A 248 -8.45 17.10 -1.19
N GLY A 249 -8.84 18.37 -1.32
CA GLY A 249 -9.22 19.21 -0.18
C GLY A 249 -8.09 19.95 0.55
N ILE A 250 -6.82 19.77 0.16
CA ILE A 250 -5.72 20.62 0.62
C ILE A 250 -5.36 21.57 -0.53
N ALA A 251 -5.87 22.80 -0.48
CA ALA A 251 -5.45 23.83 -1.42
C ALA A 251 -3.93 24.09 -1.24
N PRO A 252 -3.14 24.21 -2.32
CA PRO A 252 -1.74 24.58 -2.18
C PRO A 252 -1.67 25.94 -1.46
N ALA A 253 -0.80 26.04 -0.45
CA ALA A 253 -0.60 27.24 0.35
C ALA A 253 0.03 28.40 -0.44
N SER A 254 0.37 28.20 -1.72
CA SER A 254 0.80 29.23 -2.64
C SER A 254 -0.31 29.50 -3.66
N GLY A 255 -0.92 30.67 -3.55
CA GLY A 255 -1.75 31.21 -4.61
C GLY A 255 -0.98 31.22 -5.94
N GLN A 256 -1.69 30.86 -7.02
CA GLN A 256 -1.22 30.87 -8.40
C GLN A 256 -0.05 29.91 -8.71
N GLN A 257 -0.37 28.62 -8.83
CA GLN A 257 0.24 27.82 -9.88
C GLN A 257 -0.88 27.42 -10.84
N GLU A 258 -0.77 27.88 -12.09
CA GLU A 258 -1.50 27.28 -13.20
C GLU A 258 -1.26 25.77 -13.14
N MET A 259 -2.34 24.99 -13.18
CA MET A 259 -2.23 23.54 -13.29
C MET A 259 -1.33 23.20 -14.48
N ASP A 260 -0.37 22.30 -14.27
CA ASP A 260 0.45 21.76 -15.35
C ASP A 260 -0.48 21.25 -16.47
N PRO A 261 -0.25 21.65 -17.75
CA PRO A 261 -1.05 21.21 -18.88
C PRO A 261 -1.24 19.69 -18.96
N ALA A 262 -0.24 18.91 -18.52
CA ALA A 262 -0.33 17.45 -18.48
C ALA A 262 -1.35 16.96 -17.44
N MET A 263 -1.42 17.62 -16.29
CA MET A 263 -2.38 17.33 -15.24
C MET A 263 -3.79 17.81 -15.62
N GLN A 264 -3.88 18.93 -16.35
CA GLN A 264 -5.12 19.42 -16.91
C GLN A 264 -5.68 18.48 -17.98
N GLN A 265 -4.82 17.93 -18.84
CA GLN A 265 -5.20 16.91 -19.82
C GLN A 265 -5.57 15.57 -19.16
N ALA A 266 -4.85 15.13 -18.13
CA ALA A 266 -5.19 13.92 -17.39
C ALA A 266 -6.57 14.05 -16.74
N MET A 267 -6.87 15.22 -16.15
CA MET A 267 -8.16 15.50 -15.53
C MET A 267 -9.28 15.64 -16.56
N GLU A 268 -9.02 16.26 -17.72
CA GLU A 268 -9.98 16.30 -18.83
C GLU A 268 -10.26 14.92 -19.41
N GLN A 269 -9.25 14.06 -19.57
CA GLN A 269 -9.44 12.70 -20.07
C GLN A 269 -10.26 11.87 -19.08
N LEU A 270 -10.01 12.05 -17.78
CA LEU A 270 -10.76 11.38 -16.71
C LEU A 270 -12.23 11.85 -16.70
N MET A 271 -12.47 13.15 -16.87
CA MET A 271 -13.83 13.73 -16.97
C MET A 271 -14.57 13.32 -18.26
N LYS A 272 -13.86 13.24 -19.39
CA LYS A 272 -14.42 12.77 -20.67
C LYS A 272 -14.73 11.27 -20.64
N GLY A 273 -13.93 10.47 -19.92
CA GLY A 273 -14.21 9.05 -19.69
C GLY A 273 -15.45 8.81 -18.81
N MET A 274 -15.72 9.71 -17.86
CA MET A 274 -16.86 9.58 -16.92
C MET A 274 -18.19 10.11 -17.47
N SER A 275 -18.16 11.03 -18.44
CA SER A 275 -19.37 11.62 -19.04
C SER A 275 -19.95 10.82 -20.22
N GLY A 276 -19.29 9.72 -20.61
CA GLY A 276 -19.67 8.91 -21.76
C GLY A 276 -20.37 7.60 -21.41
N GLN A 277 -21.57 7.64 -20.80
CA GLN A 277 -22.58 6.57 -20.92
C GLN A 277 -23.96 7.03 -20.40
N GLN A 278 -24.63 7.86 -21.20
CA GLN A 278 -26.10 7.87 -21.28
C GLN A 278 -26.49 8.07 -22.74
N GLN A 279 -26.64 6.95 -23.45
CA GLN A 279 -27.63 6.78 -24.52
C GLN A 279 -28.28 5.41 -24.33
#